data_AF-A0A424LZG3-F1
#
_entry.id   AF-A0A424LZG3-F1
#
_cell.length_a   1.000
_cell.length_b   1.000
_cell.length_c   1.000
_cell.angle_alpha   90.00
_cell.angle_beta   90.00
_cell.angle_gamma   90.00
#
_symmetry.space_group_name_H-M   'P 1'
#
loop_
_entity.id
_entity.type
_entity.pdbx_description
1 polymer ?
#
loop_
_entity_poly.entity_id
_entity_poly.type
_entity_poly.pdbx_seq_one_letter_code
_entity_poly.pdbx_strand_id
1 'polypeptide(L)'
;MKPLQNILLFGLLFIGAFQGYAQPFTLDKAIQPVELKLLADTRTGHEGELGVVYFNRLTDSTMYHYVTGHDLYNFVDVLVTSIDGTPLKVSLAKDNWEDVQAEQNTANAQDGMVDFKIRTWGSFGIKVETGQPNNSLYTITVLASPEKKTYLGSAFRTINEDEMTSSGKASPIEAVETSSDGGKTNNYLLYILLGVALLVIGVLAGKLMGRKGKGTTVILVFLSLLPLGSFAQERGAVLTMEEFENWKEQQNSKHEMVMSQLEALESERKAVDEVVGNLDKTISTIRKQWDNVKLLYNTYNNGLGKCISSAPPAQAPSIPSICTDLYFDDNGEISEEEDQGCTQCFFEARKKFNNMRYQFEKLATIYKCTKNFSNAAISFGDDVSGFTPSGAGGLAWQTQRRNIEKSVTDLEQAYDSKYAEFLQSLADAMMELNICEAKYGVEDWYDRFGYMYFEFMKEKYQRKD
;
A
#
# COMPACT_ATOMS: atom_id res chain seq x y z
N MET A 1 38.91 -17.61 31.93
CA MET A 1 37.63 -18.19 31.48
C MET A 1 36.68 -17.06 31.10
N LYS A 2 36.00 -17.16 29.95
CA LYS A 2 34.83 -16.39 29.49
C LYS A 2 34.82 -14.85 29.63
N PRO A 3 35.18 -14.13 28.56
CA PRO A 3 34.41 -13.00 28.04
C PRO A 3 33.47 -13.53 26.93
N LEU A 4 32.31 -14.09 27.30
CA LEU A 4 31.37 -14.67 26.31
C LEU A 4 29.90 -14.29 26.53
N GLN A 5 29.63 -13.26 27.35
CA GLN A 5 28.26 -12.82 27.67
C GLN A 5 27.83 -11.51 26.97
N ASN A 6 28.77 -10.72 26.43
CA ASN A 6 28.45 -9.42 25.82
C ASN A 6 28.25 -9.46 24.30
N ILE A 7 28.42 -10.63 23.65
CA ILE A 7 28.17 -10.80 22.21
C ILE A 7 26.69 -11.18 21.94
N LEU A 8 25.97 -11.70 22.93
CA LEU A 8 24.56 -12.08 22.77
C LEU A 8 23.60 -10.87 22.70
N LEU A 9 24.03 -9.67 23.10
CA LEU A 9 23.18 -8.48 23.15
C LEU A 9 23.13 -7.67 21.84
N PHE A 10 24.03 -7.95 20.88
CA PHE A 10 23.99 -7.34 19.54
C PHE A 10 23.24 -8.19 18.50
N GLY A 11 22.87 -9.44 18.84
CA GLY A 11 22.13 -10.34 17.94
C GLY A 11 20.62 -10.04 17.81
N LEU A 12 20.07 -9.17 18.65
CA LEU A 12 18.63 -8.85 18.71
C LEU A 12 18.25 -7.50 18.07
N LEU A 13 19.23 -6.70 17.64
CA LEU A 13 19.00 -5.39 16.99
C LEU A 13 18.90 -5.46 15.45
N PHE A 14 19.04 -6.65 14.85
CA PHE A 14 18.95 -6.86 13.39
C PHE A 14 17.70 -7.64 12.94
N ILE A 15 16.71 -7.81 13.82
CA ILE A 15 15.43 -8.48 13.49
C ILE A 15 14.36 -7.47 12.99
N GLY A 16 14.57 -6.16 13.20
CA GLY A 16 13.62 -5.10 12.83
C GLY A 16 13.88 -4.32 11.54
N ALA A 17 14.81 -4.78 10.67
CA ALA A 17 15.31 -3.98 9.53
C ALA A 17 14.93 -4.51 8.14
N PHE A 18 14.12 -5.57 8.04
CA PHE A 18 13.33 -5.83 6.83
C PHE A 18 11.94 -5.20 7.01
N GLN A 19 11.91 -3.86 7.00
CA GLN A 19 10.77 -3.22 6.36
C GLN A 19 10.84 -3.63 4.89
N GLY A 20 10.00 -4.60 4.52
CA GLY A 20 9.73 -4.86 3.12
C GLY A 20 9.07 -3.61 2.58
N TYR A 21 9.88 -2.70 2.03
CA TYR A 21 9.43 -1.51 1.31
C TYR A 21 8.60 -2.00 0.15
N ALA A 22 7.30 -2.09 0.39
CA ALA A 22 6.36 -2.52 -0.61
C ALA A 22 6.45 -1.50 -1.75
N GLN A 23 6.84 -2.02 -2.89
CA GLN A 23 6.70 -1.49 -4.23
C GLN A 23 6.28 -2.70 -5.07
N PRO A 24 5.59 -2.55 -6.21
CA PRO A 24 5.34 -3.69 -7.08
C PRO A 24 6.65 -4.40 -7.41
N PHE A 25 6.64 -5.72 -7.34
CA PHE A 25 7.82 -6.55 -7.48
C PHE A 25 8.39 -6.46 -8.89
N THR A 26 9.72 -6.50 -9.00
CA THR A 26 10.45 -6.68 -10.25
C THR A 26 11.75 -7.43 -10.01
N LEU A 27 12.16 -8.23 -10.99
CA LEU A 27 13.50 -8.85 -11.06
C LEU A 27 14.50 -7.97 -11.83
N ASP A 28 14.03 -6.95 -12.55
CA ASP A 28 14.88 -6.01 -13.26
C ASP A 28 15.43 -4.94 -12.30
N LYS A 29 16.76 -4.89 -12.20
CA LYS A 29 17.49 -3.94 -11.34
C LYS A 29 17.65 -2.56 -11.98
N ALA A 30 17.38 -2.43 -13.29
CA ALA A 30 17.36 -1.14 -13.96
C ALA A 30 16.14 -0.29 -13.55
N ILE A 31 15.03 -0.96 -13.19
CA ILE A 31 13.86 -0.30 -12.64
C ILE A 31 14.18 0.20 -11.22
N GLN A 32 14.18 1.53 -11.04
CA GLN A 32 14.41 2.21 -9.77
C GLN A 32 13.23 3.16 -9.48
N PRO A 33 12.13 2.66 -8.88
CA PRO A 33 10.91 3.44 -8.71
C PRO A 33 11.05 4.56 -7.66
N VAL A 34 10.41 5.70 -7.93
CA VAL A 34 10.38 6.85 -7.02
C VAL A 34 9.32 6.64 -5.93
N GLU A 35 9.69 6.82 -4.66
CA GLU A 35 8.70 6.75 -3.56
C GLU A 35 7.87 8.05 -3.50
N LEU A 36 6.55 7.89 -3.52
CA LEU A 36 5.54 8.92 -3.32
C LEU A 36 4.86 8.69 -1.97
N LYS A 37 5.58 9.02 -0.90
CA LYS A 37 5.07 8.90 0.46
C LYS A 37 4.02 9.97 0.75
N LEU A 38 2.81 9.56 1.08
CA LEU A 38 1.74 10.48 1.50
C LEU A 38 2.08 11.10 2.86
N LEU A 39 1.78 12.38 2.98
CA LEU A 39 1.98 13.17 4.20
C LEU A 39 0.61 13.68 4.69
N ALA A 40 0.44 13.78 6.00
CA ALA A 40 -0.78 14.33 6.58
C ALA A 40 -0.96 15.82 6.22
N ASP A 41 -2.17 16.20 5.85
CA ASP A 41 -2.52 17.62 5.70
C ASP A 41 -2.64 18.26 7.09
N THR A 42 -1.89 19.33 7.32
CA THR A 42 -1.86 20.06 8.60
C THR A 42 -2.66 21.35 8.56
N ARG A 43 -3.37 21.61 7.45
CA ARG A 43 -4.29 22.73 7.30
C ARG A 43 -5.60 22.44 8.07
N THR A 44 -6.13 23.47 8.73
CA THR A 44 -7.41 23.37 9.45
C THR A 44 -8.55 22.98 8.51
N GLY A 45 -9.38 22.00 8.93
CA GLY A 45 -10.48 21.47 8.12
C GLY A 45 -10.07 20.34 7.15
N HIS A 46 -8.84 19.82 7.28
CA HIS A 46 -8.30 18.69 6.52
C HIS A 46 -7.74 17.58 7.43
N GLU A 47 -8.23 17.51 8.67
CA GLU A 47 -7.76 16.59 9.69
C GLU A 47 -7.94 15.13 9.25
N GLY A 48 -6.82 14.40 9.18
CA GLY A 48 -6.80 13.00 8.73
C GLY A 48 -6.69 12.81 7.21
N GLU A 49 -6.80 13.86 6.40
CA GLU A 49 -6.44 13.79 4.98
C GLU A 49 -4.93 13.52 4.82
N LEU A 50 -4.57 12.70 3.83
CA LEU A 50 -3.19 12.52 3.41
C LEU A 50 -3.02 12.92 1.95
N GLY A 51 -1.85 13.42 1.57
CA GLY A 51 -1.57 13.72 0.17
C GLY A 51 -0.10 13.84 -0.18
N VAL A 52 0.16 13.83 -1.48
CA VAL A 52 1.43 14.22 -2.10
C VAL A 52 1.15 14.80 -3.49
N VAL A 53 1.89 15.84 -3.86
CA VAL A 53 1.94 16.38 -5.22
C VAL A 53 3.38 16.28 -5.69
N TYR A 54 3.60 15.63 -6.83
CA TYR A 54 4.93 15.34 -7.37
C TYR A 54 5.02 15.82 -8.81
N PHE A 55 5.94 16.74 -9.07
CA PHE A 55 6.24 17.25 -10.41
C PHE A 55 7.57 16.66 -10.89
N ASN A 56 7.61 16.17 -12.12
CA ASN A 56 8.84 15.65 -12.71
C ASN A 56 8.77 15.72 -14.25
N ARG A 57 9.92 15.51 -14.90
CA ARG A 57 10.01 15.34 -16.35
C ARG A 57 10.37 13.91 -16.70
N LEU A 58 9.81 13.40 -17.79
CA LEU A 58 10.15 12.10 -18.35
C LEU A 58 11.52 12.20 -19.04
N THR A 59 12.56 11.71 -18.36
CA THR A 59 13.90 11.53 -18.95
C THR A 59 13.95 10.36 -19.93
N ASP A 60 13.05 9.39 -19.74
CA ASP A 60 12.94 8.15 -20.49
C ASP A 60 11.48 7.93 -20.93
N SER A 61 11.24 6.96 -21.81
CA SER A 61 9.89 6.62 -22.28
C SER A 61 8.97 6.03 -21.19
N THR A 62 9.52 5.68 -20.03
CA THR A 62 8.79 5.06 -18.92
C THR A 62 9.38 5.47 -17.58
N MET A 63 8.53 5.93 -16.67
CA MET A 63 8.89 6.25 -15.28
C MET A 63 8.01 5.47 -14.30
N TYR A 64 8.62 4.98 -13.22
CA TYR A 64 7.99 4.13 -12.22
C TYR A 64 7.93 4.86 -10.88
N HIS A 65 6.77 4.86 -10.23
CA HIS A 65 6.54 5.50 -8.93
C HIS A 65 5.73 4.59 -8.03
N TYR A 66 6.00 4.53 -6.73
CA TYR A 66 5.19 3.75 -5.80
C TYR A 66 4.72 4.59 -4.61
N VAL A 67 3.46 4.43 -4.23
CA VAL A 67 2.82 5.22 -3.17
C VAL A 67 2.89 4.46 -1.85
N THR A 68 3.20 5.17 -0.77
CA THR A 68 3.22 4.63 0.60
C THR A 68 2.51 5.56 1.58
N GLY A 69 2.07 5.04 2.73
CA GLY A 69 1.56 5.86 3.84
C GLY A 69 0.04 5.97 4.00
N HIS A 70 -0.76 5.44 3.07
CA HIS A 70 -2.20 5.23 3.28
C HIS A 70 -2.47 3.91 4.03
N ASP A 71 -3.67 3.81 4.61
CA ASP A 71 -4.23 2.63 5.26
C ASP A 71 -5.44 2.07 4.49
N LEU A 72 -5.86 0.86 4.86
CA LEU A 72 -7.00 0.11 4.32
C LEU A 72 -8.36 0.87 4.31
N TYR A 73 -8.49 1.87 5.18
CA TYR A 73 -9.69 2.68 5.36
C TYR A 73 -9.65 4.06 4.70
N ASN A 74 -8.52 4.45 4.08
CA ASN A 74 -8.52 5.64 3.25
C ASN A 74 -9.00 5.28 1.83
N PHE A 75 -9.86 6.13 1.27
CA PHE A 75 -10.16 6.13 -0.14
C PHE A 75 -9.09 6.95 -0.86
N VAL A 76 -8.47 6.38 -1.90
CA VAL A 76 -7.31 7.00 -2.56
C VAL A 76 -7.67 7.40 -3.98
N ASP A 77 -7.39 8.65 -4.31
CA ASP A 77 -7.50 9.24 -5.64
C ASP A 77 -6.09 9.44 -6.21
N VAL A 78 -5.83 8.91 -7.40
CA VAL A 78 -4.57 9.10 -8.13
C VAL A 78 -4.86 9.91 -9.38
N LEU A 79 -4.40 11.16 -9.37
CA LEU A 79 -4.53 12.11 -10.46
C LEU A 79 -3.20 12.25 -11.19
N VAL A 80 -3.19 12.05 -12.51
CA VAL A 80 -1.99 12.24 -13.33
C VAL A 80 -2.34 13.08 -14.55
N THR A 81 -1.59 14.16 -14.76
CA THR A 81 -1.79 15.05 -15.91
C THR A 81 -0.46 15.49 -16.52
N SER A 82 -0.52 15.75 -17.81
CA SER A 82 0.58 16.21 -18.64
C SER A 82 0.55 17.73 -18.73
N ILE A 83 1.62 18.40 -18.34
CA ILE A 83 1.65 19.87 -18.26
C ILE A 83 1.95 20.50 -19.62
N ASP A 84 2.75 19.85 -20.45
CA ASP A 84 3.03 20.29 -21.83
C ASP A 84 2.05 19.72 -22.87
N GLY A 85 1.03 18.98 -22.44
CA GLY A 85 0.05 18.34 -23.33
C GLY A 85 0.53 17.07 -24.02
N THR A 86 1.75 16.57 -23.77
CA THR A 86 2.19 15.27 -24.29
C THR A 86 1.22 14.16 -23.85
N PRO A 87 0.75 13.28 -24.73
CA PRO A 87 -0.06 12.13 -24.34
C PRO A 87 0.69 11.16 -23.42
N LEU A 88 0.19 10.97 -22.20
CA LEU A 88 0.73 10.03 -21.22
C LEU A 88 -0.22 8.85 -21.07
N LYS A 89 0.34 7.64 -21.16
CA LYS A 89 -0.31 6.41 -20.74
C LYS A 89 0.04 6.17 -19.28
N VAL A 90 -0.97 5.93 -18.45
CA VAL A 90 -0.81 5.78 -17.01
C VAL A 90 -1.43 4.45 -16.59
N SER A 91 -0.64 3.61 -15.93
CA SER A 91 -1.04 2.26 -15.53
C SER A 91 -0.78 2.07 -14.04
N LEU A 92 -1.72 1.42 -13.34
CA LEU A 92 -1.60 1.07 -11.93
C LEU A 92 -1.24 -0.40 -11.75
N ALA A 93 -0.27 -0.66 -10.87
CA ALA A 93 0.21 -2.00 -10.53
C ALA A 93 0.09 -2.22 -9.01
N LYS A 94 -0.36 -3.40 -8.58
CA LYS A 94 -0.44 -3.69 -7.13
C LYS A 94 0.83 -4.39 -6.61
N ASP A 95 1.13 -5.51 -7.25
CA ASP A 95 2.01 -6.54 -6.74
C ASP A 95 3.20 -6.83 -7.68
N ASN A 96 3.03 -6.59 -8.98
CA ASN A 96 4.03 -6.71 -10.04
C ASN A 96 3.78 -5.62 -11.10
N TRP A 97 4.84 -5.01 -11.64
CA TRP A 97 4.72 -3.98 -12.68
C TRP A 97 4.12 -4.47 -13.99
N GLU A 98 4.24 -5.75 -14.29
CA GLU A 98 3.65 -6.38 -15.48
C GLU A 98 2.15 -6.75 -15.28
N ASP A 99 1.66 -6.78 -14.04
CA ASP A 99 0.26 -7.09 -13.71
C ASP A 99 -0.57 -5.81 -13.52
N VAL A 100 -0.85 -5.14 -14.64
CA VAL A 100 -1.60 -3.89 -14.70
C VAL A 100 -3.06 -4.11 -14.26
N GLN A 101 -3.45 -3.46 -13.17
CA GLN A 101 -4.80 -3.57 -12.59
C GLN A 101 -5.78 -2.52 -13.15
N ALA A 102 -5.28 -1.36 -13.58
CA ALA A 102 -6.07 -0.30 -14.19
C ALA A 102 -5.17 0.54 -15.11
N GLU A 103 -5.75 1.10 -16.18
CA GLU A 103 -5.02 1.87 -17.18
C GLU A 103 -5.89 2.97 -17.78
N GLN A 104 -5.31 4.16 -18.00
CA GLN A 104 -5.95 5.32 -18.64
C GLN A 104 -4.92 6.12 -19.45
N ASN A 105 -5.38 7.11 -20.22
CA ASN A 105 -4.52 7.97 -21.04
C ASN A 105 -4.97 9.44 -20.98
N THR A 106 -4.03 10.37 -20.76
CA THR A 106 -4.34 11.81 -20.61
C THR A 106 -4.98 12.43 -21.84
N ALA A 107 -4.66 11.96 -23.06
CA ALA A 107 -5.22 12.50 -24.30
C ALA A 107 -6.73 12.24 -24.48
N ASN A 108 -7.27 11.25 -23.77
CA ASN A 108 -8.70 10.90 -23.78
C ASN A 108 -9.42 11.29 -22.48
N ALA A 109 -8.69 11.84 -21.50
CA ALA A 109 -9.20 12.16 -20.19
C ALA A 109 -9.77 13.59 -20.15
N GLN A 110 -10.77 13.82 -19.28
CA GLN A 110 -11.32 15.15 -19.09
C GLN A 110 -10.25 16.10 -18.54
N ASP A 111 -10.18 17.32 -19.07
CA ASP A 111 -9.22 18.36 -18.66
C ASP A 111 -7.75 17.88 -18.69
N GLY A 112 -7.44 16.88 -19.54
CA GLY A 112 -6.11 16.26 -19.68
C GLY A 112 -5.68 15.37 -18.49
N MET A 113 -6.56 15.15 -17.52
CA MET A 113 -6.25 14.54 -16.23
C MET A 113 -6.83 13.14 -16.08
N VAL A 114 -5.95 12.15 -16.02
CA VAL A 114 -6.30 10.78 -15.61
C VAL A 114 -6.68 10.78 -14.13
N ASP A 115 -7.77 10.12 -13.78
CA ASP A 115 -8.31 10.01 -12.42
C ASP A 115 -8.61 8.54 -12.09
N PHE A 116 -7.84 7.93 -11.18
CA PHE A 116 -8.12 6.61 -10.64
C PHE A 116 -8.63 6.68 -9.21
N LYS A 117 -9.84 6.14 -8.99
CA LYS A 117 -10.46 6.01 -7.67
C LYS A 117 -10.28 4.58 -7.17
N ILE A 118 -9.45 4.41 -6.15
CA ILE A 118 -8.94 3.10 -5.72
C ILE A 118 -9.04 2.93 -4.20
N ARG A 119 -9.30 1.68 -3.77
CA ARG A 119 -9.11 1.24 -2.39
C ARG A 119 -8.07 0.14 -2.40
N THR A 120 -7.03 0.26 -1.58
CA THR A 120 -5.97 -0.76 -1.49
C THR A 120 -5.29 -0.74 -0.12
N TRP A 121 -4.38 -1.68 0.10
CA TRP A 121 -3.52 -1.71 1.29
C TRP A 121 -2.07 -1.98 0.87
N GLY A 122 -1.16 -1.28 1.53
CA GLY A 122 0.28 -1.39 1.42
C GLY A 122 0.78 -0.33 0.46
N SER A 123 1.63 -0.74 -0.47
CA SER A 123 1.94 0.08 -1.63
C SER A 123 1.10 -0.30 -2.85
N PHE A 124 1.04 0.64 -3.78
CA PHE A 124 0.75 0.38 -5.18
C PHE A 124 1.71 1.22 -6.05
N GLY A 125 1.90 0.78 -7.29
CA GLY A 125 2.69 1.49 -8.29
C GLY A 125 1.86 2.28 -9.29
N ILE A 126 2.46 3.34 -9.80
CA ILE A 126 2.01 4.20 -10.89
C ILE A 126 3.12 4.18 -11.93
N LYS A 127 2.85 3.56 -13.08
CA LYS A 127 3.71 3.55 -14.27
C LYS A 127 3.23 4.66 -15.20
N VAL A 128 4.13 5.56 -15.59
CA VAL A 128 3.85 6.65 -16.55
C VAL A 128 4.68 6.38 -17.80
N GLU A 129 4.04 6.29 -18.95
CA GLU A 129 4.64 5.95 -20.24
C GLU A 129 4.34 7.04 -21.29
N THR A 130 5.31 7.37 -22.13
CA THR A 130 5.15 8.28 -23.27
C THR A 130 5.76 7.68 -24.55
N GLY A 131 5.07 7.87 -25.68
CA GLY A 131 5.61 7.59 -27.01
C GLY A 131 6.51 8.71 -27.54
N GLN A 132 6.62 9.84 -26.83
CA GLN A 132 7.38 11.02 -27.20
C GLN A 132 8.26 11.46 -26.01
N PRO A 133 9.41 10.80 -25.75
CA PRO A 133 10.29 11.12 -24.63
C PRO A 133 11.09 12.42 -24.92
N ASN A 134 10.40 13.56 -24.87
CA ASN A 134 10.96 14.89 -25.14
C ASN A 134 11.03 15.74 -23.85
N ASN A 135 11.55 15.16 -22.76
CA ASN A 135 11.63 15.83 -21.46
C ASN A 135 10.25 16.27 -20.92
N SER A 136 9.22 15.46 -21.19
CA SER A 136 7.83 15.85 -21.01
C SER A 136 7.48 16.08 -19.54
N LEU A 137 6.91 17.22 -19.22
CA LEU A 137 6.58 17.66 -17.86
C LEU A 137 5.21 17.12 -17.44
N TYR A 138 5.17 16.43 -16.30
CA TYR A 138 3.94 15.86 -15.75
C TYR A 138 3.85 16.10 -14.24
N THR A 139 2.64 15.92 -13.71
CA THR A 139 2.41 15.86 -12.27
C THR A 139 1.61 14.62 -11.89
N ILE A 140 1.98 14.03 -10.75
CA ILE A 140 1.23 12.99 -10.05
C ILE A 140 0.76 13.62 -8.74
N THR A 141 -0.55 13.71 -8.56
CA THR A 141 -1.17 14.04 -7.27
C THR A 141 -1.85 12.80 -6.74
N VAL A 142 -1.51 12.40 -5.52
CA VAL A 142 -2.18 11.31 -4.83
C VAL A 142 -2.78 11.87 -3.54
N LEU A 143 -4.07 11.64 -3.36
CA LEU A 143 -4.82 12.04 -2.18
C LEU A 143 -5.42 10.81 -1.52
N ALA A 144 -5.51 10.84 -0.20
CA ALA A 144 -6.22 9.85 0.58
C ALA A 144 -7.19 10.55 1.53
N SER A 145 -8.45 10.10 1.54
CA SER A 145 -9.46 10.57 2.48
C SER A 145 -9.03 10.33 3.93
N PRO A 146 -9.65 10.99 4.93
CA PRO A 146 -9.64 10.49 6.30
C PRO A 146 -10.10 9.03 6.36
N GLU A 147 -9.74 8.28 7.40
CA GLU A 147 -10.12 6.86 7.52
C GLU A 147 -11.65 6.71 7.60
N LYS A 148 -12.28 6.15 6.56
CA LYS A 148 -13.72 5.94 6.46
C LYS A 148 -14.09 4.54 6.94
N LYS A 149 -14.65 4.45 8.14
CA LYS A 149 -14.87 3.17 8.85
C LYS A 149 -16.30 2.66 8.79
N THR A 150 -17.28 3.49 8.43
CA THR A 150 -18.72 3.20 8.59
C THR A 150 -19.31 1.98 7.85
N TYR A 151 -18.54 1.23 7.04
CA TYR A 151 -19.05 0.10 6.24
C TYR A 151 -19.53 -1.14 7.01
N LEU A 152 -19.06 -1.40 8.23
CA LEU A 152 -19.48 -2.58 8.99
C LEU A 152 -20.89 -2.47 9.58
N GLY A 153 -21.51 -1.29 9.53
CA GLY A 153 -22.80 -1.02 10.13
C GLY A 153 -22.85 -1.25 11.65
N SER A 154 -24.04 -1.08 12.23
CA SER A 154 -24.27 -1.44 13.63
C SER A 154 -24.26 -2.95 13.82
N ALA A 155 -23.58 -3.45 14.85
CA ALA A 155 -23.80 -4.81 15.36
C ALA A 155 -25.03 -4.88 16.29
N PHE A 156 -25.54 -3.74 16.75
CA PHE A 156 -26.60 -3.65 17.73
C PHE A 156 -27.98 -3.50 17.07
N ARG A 157 -28.98 -4.14 17.67
CA ARG A 157 -30.40 -3.89 17.43
C ARG A 157 -31.11 -3.56 18.73
N THR A 158 -32.30 -3.00 18.64
CA THR A 158 -33.11 -2.71 19.84
C THR A 158 -33.51 -4.03 20.49
N ILE A 159 -33.43 -4.09 21.82
CA ILE A 159 -33.90 -5.22 22.61
C ILE A 159 -35.43 -5.17 22.74
N ASN A 160 -36.09 -6.32 22.60
CA ASN A 160 -37.53 -6.42 22.83
C ASN A 160 -37.83 -6.58 24.34
N GLU A 161 -39.01 -6.17 24.80
CA GLU A 161 -39.39 -6.25 26.23
C GLU A 161 -39.32 -7.69 26.79
N ASP A 162 -39.69 -8.70 25.99
CA ASP A 162 -39.62 -10.11 26.36
C ASP A 162 -38.16 -10.61 26.48
N GLU A 163 -37.25 -10.02 25.71
CA GLU A 163 -35.80 -10.25 25.77
C GLU A 163 -35.12 -9.52 26.93
N MET A 164 -35.77 -8.56 27.60
CA MET A 164 -35.16 -7.90 28.76
C MET A 164 -35.11 -8.84 29.98
N THR A 165 -36.11 -9.71 30.15
CA THR A 165 -36.20 -10.63 31.31
C THR A 165 -35.65 -12.03 31.01
N SER A 166 -35.09 -12.70 32.03
CA SER A 166 -34.53 -14.05 31.94
C SER A 166 -35.56 -15.19 31.73
N SER A 167 -36.81 -14.86 31.41
CA SER A 167 -37.95 -15.79 31.35
C SER A 167 -38.40 -16.17 29.93
N GLY A 168 -37.72 -15.68 28.88
CA GLY A 168 -38.07 -15.92 27.48
C GLY A 168 -37.89 -17.37 27.02
N LYS A 169 -38.94 -17.96 26.42
CA LYS A 169 -38.88 -19.31 25.82
C LYS A 169 -38.09 -19.27 24.51
N ALA A 170 -37.07 -20.11 24.38
CA ALA A 170 -36.38 -20.32 23.11
C ALA A 170 -37.31 -20.92 22.04
N SER A 171 -37.22 -20.39 20.82
CA SER A 171 -37.80 -20.99 19.60
C SER A 171 -36.65 -21.52 18.74
N PRO A 172 -36.77 -22.72 18.12
CA PRO A 172 -35.62 -23.40 17.54
C PRO A 172 -35.24 -22.89 16.14
N ILE A 173 -33.94 -22.81 15.87
CA ILE A 173 -33.38 -22.60 14.52
C ILE A 173 -32.98 -23.97 13.95
N GLU A 174 -33.34 -24.22 12.69
CA GLU A 174 -32.98 -25.44 11.96
C GLU A 174 -31.49 -25.48 11.61
N ALA A 175 -30.84 -26.63 11.82
CA ALA A 175 -29.46 -26.86 11.43
C ALA A 175 -29.36 -27.41 10.01
N VAL A 176 -28.38 -26.93 9.23
CA VAL A 176 -28.01 -27.48 7.92
C VAL A 176 -26.70 -28.24 8.05
N GLU A 177 -26.69 -29.51 7.65
CA GLU A 177 -25.51 -30.37 7.67
C GLU A 177 -24.51 -30.02 6.56
N THR A 178 -23.21 -30.21 6.83
CA THR A 178 -22.16 -30.41 5.79
C THR A 178 -21.18 -31.50 6.24
N SER A 179 -20.68 -32.30 5.30
CA SER A 179 -19.88 -33.52 5.56
C SER A 179 -18.68 -33.69 4.60
N SER A 180 -17.72 -34.56 4.98
CA SER A 180 -16.39 -34.81 4.36
C SER A 180 -16.05 -36.32 4.32
N ASP A 181 -14.89 -36.87 3.89
CA ASP A 181 -13.54 -36.37 3.54
C ASP A 181 -12.84 -37.32 2.52
N GLY A 182 -11.74 -36.86 1.88
CA GLY A 182 -10.71 -37.72 1.27
C GLY A 182 -10.96 -38.17 -0.18
N GLY A 183 -10.03 -38.76 -0.95
CA GLY A 183 -8.64 -39.19 -0.71
C GLY A 183 -8.37 -40.57 -1.37
N LYS A 184 -7.18 -40.95 -1.87
CA LYS A 184 -5.88 -40.26 -2.09
C LYS A 184 -5.05 -41.10 -3.10
N THR A 185 -4.15 -40.52 -3.92
CA THR A 185 -3.36 -41.24 -4.96
C THR A 185 -1.95 -41.66 -4.51
N ASN A 186 -1.34 -42.63 -5.21
CA ASN A 186 0.04 -43.12 -4.98
C ASN A 186 0.84 -43.16 -6.29
N ASN A 187 2.11 -42.75 -6.28
CA ASN A 187 2.99 -42.78 -7.45
C ASN A 187 4.42 -43.28 -7.10
N TYR A 188 4.80 -44.44 -7.64
CA TYR A 188 6.09 -45.10 -7.37
C TYR A 188 7.23 -44.69 -8.32
N LEU A 189 6.98 -43.73 -9.22
CA LEU A 189 7.82 -43.43 -10.39
C LEU A 189 8.97 -42.44 -10.09
N LEU A 190 8.93 -41.76 -8.94
CA LEU A 190 9.89 -40.70 -8.57
C LEU A 190 11.29 -41.26 -8.23
N TYR A 191 11.38 -42.44 -7.63
CA TYR A 191 12.64 -42.98 -7.09
C TYR A 191 13.60 -43.52 -8.16
N ILE A 192 13.11 -43.82 -9.37
CA ILE A 192 13.93 -44.38 -10.45
C ILE A 192 14.73 -43.27 -11.16
N LEU A 193 14.24 -42.03 -11.19
CA LEU A 193 14.94 -40.88 -11.79
C LEU A 193 16.05 -40.31 -10.89
N LEU A 194 15.91 -40.42 -9.56
CA LEU A 194 16.90 -39.88 -8.60
C LEU A 194 18.26 -40.59 -8.67
N GLY A 195 18.28 -41.88 -9.03
CA GLY A 195 19.50 -42.68 -9.10
C GLY A 195 20.45 -42.33 -10.26
N VAL A 196 19.93 -41.75 -11.36
CA VAL A 196 20.73 -41.44 -12.55
C VAL A 196 21.46 -40.09 -12.40
N ALA A 197 20.86 -39.13 -11.69
CA ALA A 197 21.40 -37.77 -11.54
C ALA A 197 22.72 -37.72 -10.74
N LEU A 198 22.87 -38.56 -9.71
CA LEU A 198 24.06 -38.56 -8.83
C LEU A 198 25.33 -39.07 -9.53
N LEU A 199 25.19 -39.90 -10.57
CA LEU A 199 26.33 -40.45 -11.31
C LEU A 199 27.00 -39.41 -12.23
N VAL A 200 26.24 -38.44 -12.73
CA VAL A 200 26.76 -37.36 -13.61
C VAL A 200 27.54 -36.31 -12.82
N ILE A 201 27.12 -36.01 -11.59
CA ILE A 201 27.75 -35.00 -10.73
C ILE A 201 29.19 -35.40 -10.33
N GLY A 202 29.43 -36.70 -10.10
CA GLY A 202 30.76 -37.23 -9.77
C GLY A 202 31.81 -37.06 -10.88
N VAL A 203 31.40 -37.05 -12.15
CA VAL A 203 32.31 -36.95 -13.30
C VAL A 203 32.75 -35.51 -13.57
N LEU A 204 31.90 -34.52 -13.25
CA LEU A 204 32.20 -33.10 -13.50
C LEU A 204 33.11 -32.47 -12.44
N ALA A 205 33.11 -32.99 -11.20
CA ALA A 205 33.98 -32.50 -10.12
C ALA A 205 35.49 -32.72 -10.40
N GLY A 206 35.86 -33.66 -11.27
CA GLY A 206 37.26 -34.05 -11.51
C GLY A 206 38.08 -33.12 -12.44
N LYS A 207 37.47 -32.13 -13.11
CA LYS A 207 38.13 -31.41 -14.23
C LYS A 207 38.39 -29.92 -14.02
N LEU A 208 38.11 -29.37 -12.83
CA LEU A 208 38.13 -27.91 -12.58
C LEU A 208 38.93 -27.46 -11.35
N MET A 209 40.09 -28.09 -11.10
CA MET A 209 41.11 -27.54 -10.20
C MET A 209 42.48 -27.46 -10.89
N GLY A 210 42.89 -26.26 -11.31
CA GLY A 210 44.28 -26.04 -11.72
C GLY A 210 44.59 -24.80 -12.55
N ARG A 211 44.71 -23.61 -11.91
CA ARG A 211 45.91 -22.73 -11.97
C ARG A 211 45.77 -21.47 -11.11
N LYS A 212 46.91 -20.93 -10.68
CA LYS A 212 47.08 -19.79 -9.75
C LYS A 212 47.69 -18.58 -10.47
N GLY A 213 47.45 -17.38 -9.94
CA GLY A 213 48.21 -16.14 -10.23
C GLY A 213 47.99 -15.12 -9.10
N LYS A 214 48.99 -14.28 -8.76
CA LYS A 214 48.97 -13.36 -7.59
C LYS A 214 49.57 -11.98 -7.92
N GLY A 215 49.13 -10.97 -7.16
CA GLY A 215 49.87 -9.74 -6.84
C GLY A 215 49.30 -8.44 -7.42
N THR A 216 49.48 -7.22 -6.90
CA THR A 216 49.72 -6.64 -5.54
C THR A 216 49.98 -5.13 -5.73
N THR A 217 49.43 -4.28 -4.83
CA THR A 217 49.88 -2.91 -4.44
C THR A 217 49.93 -1.72 -5.43
N VAL A 218 48.97 -0.80 -5.25
CA VAL A 218 49.09 0.64 -4.87
C VAL A 218 50.35 1.46 -5.24
N ILE A 219 50.14 2.56 -6.00
CA ILE A 219 50.78 3.90 -5.89
C ILE A 219 49.68 4.94 -6.26
N LEU A 220 49.12 5.77 -5.38
CA LEU A 220 49.59 7.05 -4.78
C LEU A 220 49.72 8.26 -5.75
N VAL A 221 48.70 9.14 -5.68
CA VAL A 221 48.70 10.62 -5.84
C VAL A 221 49.77 11.30 -6.71
N PHE A 222 49.33 12.00 -7.76
CA PHE A 222 49.65 13.42 -8.02
C PHE A 222 48.87 13.95 -9.25
N LEU A 223 47.88 14.83 -9.05
CA LEU A 223 47.42 15.81 -10.06
C LEU A 223 46.38 16.82 -9.51
N SER A 224 46.65 17.36 -8.32
CA SER A 224 46.22 18.72 -8.01
C SER A 224 47.15 19.68 -8.76
N LEU A 225 46.69 20.27 -9.88
CA LEU A 225 47.30 21.46 -10.53
C LEU A 225 46.42 21.90 -11.72
N LEU A 226 45.28 22.52 -11.44
CA LEU A 226 44.64 23.45 -12.38
C LEU A 226 44.69 24.85 -11.74
N PRO A 227 45.43 25.81 -12.31
CA PRO A 227 45.56 27.14 -11.74
C PRO A 227 44.30 27.96 -11.96
N LEU A 228 43.62 28.34 -10.88
CA LEU A 228 42.76 29.51 -10.87
C LEU A 228 43.63 30.75 -11.03
N GLY A 229 43.44 31.52 -12.10
CA GLY A 229 44.11 32.80 -12.26
C GLY A 229 44.07 33.37 -13.67
N SER A 230 43.07 34.22 -13.94
CA SER A 230 43.22 35.49 -14.71
C SER A 230 41.86 36.20 -14.85
N PHE A 231 41.42 36.89 -13.79
CA PHE A 231 40.58 38.07 -14.00
C PHE A 231 41.50 39.23 -14.37
N ALA A 232 41.65 39.44 -15.67
CA ALA A 232 42.42 40.56 -16.19
C ALA A 232 41.59 41.85 -16.14
N GLN A 233 42.19 42.87 -15.55
CA GLN A 233 41.70 44.25 -15.50
C GLN A 233 41.26 44.75 -16.89
N GLU A 234 40.02 45.23 -17.00
CA GLU A 234 39.49 45.82 -18.23
C GLU A 234 40.37 46.98 -18.71
N ARG A 235 41.05 46.77 -19.85
CA ARG A 235 41.27 47.83 -20.83
C ARG A 235 40.22 47.64 -21.90
N GLY A 236 39.43 48.67 -22.18
CA GLY A 236 38.39 48.59 -23.21
C GLY A 236 38.98 48.10 -24.53
N ALA A 237 38.52 46.94 -24.99
CA ALA A 237 38.97 46.35 -26.23
C ALA A 237 38.41 47.16 -27.40
N VAL A 238 39.29 47.82 -28.14
CA VAL A 238 38.93 48.41 -29.44
C VAL A 238 38.88 47.25 -30.43
N LEU A 239 37.67 46.74 -30.67
CA LEU A 239 37.40 45.79 -31.74
C LEU A 239 37.62 46.47 -33.09
N THR A 240 38.17 45.76 -34.07
CA THR A 240 38.05 46.19 -35.47
C THR A 240 36.58 46.12 -35.91
N MET A 241 36.21 46.81 -36.99
CA MET A 241 34.81 46.84 -37.45
C MET A 241 34.26 45.44 -37.78
N GLU A 242 35.11 44.56 -38.30
CA GLU A 242 34.78 43.16 -38.61
C GLU A 242 34.61 42.31 -37.33
N GLU A 243 35.49 42.47 -36.34
CA GLU A 243 35.34 41.82 -35.04
C GLU A 243 34.12 42.35 -34.27
N PHE A 244 33.76 43.63 -34.43
CA PHE A 244 32.58 44.23 -33.83
C PHE A 244 31.28 43.69 -34.45
N GLU A 245 31.20 43.58 -35.78
CA GLU A 245 30.02 43.00 -36.43
C GLU A 245 29.89 41.49 -36.12
N ASN A 246 31.00 40.72 -36.14
CA ASN A 246 31.00 39.31 -35.71
C ASN A 246 30.59 39.15 -34.23
N TRP A 247 31.07 40.03 -33.34
CA TRP A 247 30.66 40.04 -31.93
C TRP A 247 29.17 40.37 -31.80
N LYS A 248 28.67 41.34 -32.55
CA LYS A 248 27.26 41.77 -32.56
C LYS A 248 26.33 40.68 -33.08
N GLU A 249 26.69 39.97 -34.16
CA GLU A 249 25.96 38.77 -34.60
C GLU A 249 25.96 37.68 -33.52
N GLN A 250 27.11 37.44 -32.87
CA GLN A 250 27.19 36.45 -31.79
C GLN A 250 26.36 36.84 -30.56
N GLN A 251 26.29 38.12 -30.20
CA GLN A 251 25.43 38.60 -29.11
C GLN A 251 23.95 38.58 -29.49
N ASN A 252 23.59 38.92 -30.72
CA ASN A 252 22.21 38.81 -31.21
C ASN A 252 21.74 37.34 -31.18
N SER A 253 22.55 36.40 -31.69
CA SER A 253 22.24 34.97 -31.63
C SER A 253 22.10 34.46 -30.18
N LYS A 254 22.97 34.91 -29.26
CA LYS A 254 22.82 34.62 -27.82
C LYS A 254 21.56 35.25 -27.22
N HIS A 255 21.20 36.46 -27.64
CA HIS A 255 20.00 37.14 -27.17
C HIS A 255 18.73 36.45 -27.67
N GLU A 256 18.66 36.07 -28.95
CA GLU A 256 17.56 35.27 -29.52
C GLU A 256 17.43 33.90 -28.83
N MET A 257 18.56 33.23 -28.54
CA MET A 257 18.57 31.98 -27.77
C MET A 257 18.05 32.19 -26.33
N VAL A 258 18.43 33.28 -25.65
CA VAL A 258 17.94 33.59 -24.30
C VAL A 258 16.46 33.99 -24.33
N MET A 259 16.02 34.78 -25.30
CA MET A 259 14.63 35.18 -25.45
C MET A 259 13.72 33.98 -25.75
N SER A 260 14.12 33.09 -26.66
CA SER A 260 13.37 31.85 -26.93
C SER A 260 13.34 30.89 -25.74
N GLN A 261 14.41 30.82 -24.93
CA GLN A 261 14.37 30.11 -23.63
C GLN A 261 13.39 30.77 -22.65
N LEU A 262 13.30 32.10 -22.63
CA LEU A 262 12.42 32.85 -21.73
C LEU A 262 10.95 32.72 -22.15
N GLU A 263 10.65 32.78 -23.44
CA GLU A 263 9.33 32.49 -24.01
C GLU A 263 8.88 31.04 -23.73
N ALA A 264 9.79 30.06 -23.83
CA ALA A 264 9.51 28.68 -23.46
C ALA A 264 9.19 28.55 -21.96
N LEU A 265 9.95 29.20 -21.07
CA LEU A 265 9.67 29.20 -19.64
C LEU A 265 8.35 29.91 -19.29
N GLU A 266 7.97 30.97 -20.01
CA GLU A 266 6.68 31.63 -19.86
C GLU A 266 5.50 30.74 -20.32
N SER A 267 5.66 29.97 -21.40
CA SER A 267 4.61 29.07 -21.87
C SER A 267 4.43 27.88 -20.93
N GLU A 268 5.53 27.28 -20.46
CA GLU A 268 5.50 26.24 -19.42
C GLU A 268 4.85 26.76 -18.14
N ARG A 269 5.18 27.98 -17.69
CA ARG A 269 4.56 28.57 -16.50
C ARG A 269 3.04 28.72 -16.66
N LYS A 270 2.56 29.23 -17.81
CA LYS A 270 1.11 29.38 -18.06
C LYS A 270 0.40 28.03 -18.03
N ALA A 271 1.03 26.99 -18.57
CA ALA A 271 0.48 25.63 -18.54
C ALA A 271 0.47 25.03 -17.12
N VAL A 272 1.50 25.30 -16.29
CA VAL A 272 1.50 24.97 -14.86
C VAL A 272 0.36 25.68 -14.13
N ASP A 273 0.18 26.99 -14.34
CA ASP A 273 -0.87 27.78 -13.70
C ASP A 273 -2.29 27.25 -14.06
N GLU A 274 -2.51 26.86 -15.33
CA GLU A 274 -3.75 26.22 -15.78
C GLU A 274 -3.98 24.83 -15.15
N VAL A 275 -2.96 23.97 -15.17
CA VAL A 275 -3.00 22.64 -14.55
C VAL A 275 -3.29 22.71 -13.05
N VAL A 276 -2.67 23.65 -12.33
CA VAL A 276 -2.91 23.86 -10.90
C VAL A 276 -4.36 24.33 -10.64
N GLY A 277 -4.91 25.22 -11.48
CA GLY A 277 -6.31 25.64 -11.38
C GLY A 277 -7.31 24.51 -11.63
N ASN A 278 -7.06 23.67 -12.64
CA ASN A 278 -7.88 22.49 -12.92
C ASN A 278 -7.76 21.44 -11.80
N LEU A 279 -6.55 21.23 -11.27
CA LEU A 279 -6.30 20.34 -10.14
C LEU A 279 -7.05 20.79 -8.88
N ASP A 280 -6.97 22.05 -8.47
CA ASP A 280 -7.68 22.57 -7.29
C ASP A 280 -9.20 22.35 -7.40
N LYS A 281 -9.78 22.61 -8.58
CA LYS A 281 -11.20 22.34 -8.88
C LYS A 281 -11.53 20.85 -8.74
N THR A 282 -10.71 19.95 -9.27
CA THR A 282 -10.89 18.49 -9.14
C THR A 282 -10.77 18.03 -7.69
N ILE A 283 -9.77 18.49 -6.94
CA ILE A 283 -9.58 18.18 -5.51
C ILE A 283 -10.79 18.66 -4.68
N SER A 284 -11.30 19.87 -4.96
CA SER A 284 -12.50 20.39 -4.29
C SER A 284 -13.76 19.56 -4.57
N THR A 285 -13.78 18.83 -5.70
CA THR A 285 -14.89 17.94 -6.09
C THR A 285 -14.74 16.57 -5.43
N ILE A 286 -13.52 16.02 -5.38
CA ILE A 286 -13.19 14.77 -4.68
C ILE A 286 -13.53 14.88 -3.19
N ARG A 287 -13.12 15.96 -2.52
CA ARG A 287 -13.41 16.17 -1.09
C ARG A 287 -14.92 16.15 -0.79
N LYS A 288 -15.75 16.79 -1.63
CA LYS A 288 -17.23 16.72 -1.52
C LYS A 288 -17.81 15.33 -1.77
N GLN A 289 -17.10 14.45 -2.48
CA GLN A 289 -17.52 13.05 -2.65
C GLN A 289 -17.19 12.21 -1.40
N TRP A 290 -16.12 12.54 -0.67
CA TRP A 290 -15.73 11.85 0.57
C TRP A 290 -16.77 12.00 1.70
N ASP A 291 -17.66 12.98 1.63
CA ASP A 291 -18.81 13.14 2.53
C ASP A 291 -19.91 12.07 2.32
N ASN A 292 -19.95 11.41 1.15
CA ASN A 292 -20.96 10.40 0.84
C ASN A 292 -20.39 8.98 0.83
N VAL A 293 -20.22 8.40 2.02
CA VAL A 293 -19.53 7.10 2.18
C VAL A 293 -20.16 5.96 1.39
N LYS A 294 -21.50 5.92 1.23
CA LYS A 294 -22.19 4.91 0.40
C LYS A 294 -21.82 5.01 -1.09
N LEU A 295 -21.52 6.21 -1.59
CA LEU A 295 -21.03 6.40 -2.95
C LEU A 295 -19.58 5.88 -3.07
N LEU A 296 -18.71 6.20 -2.11
CA LEU A 296 -17.30 5.81 -2.12
C LEU A 296 -17.09 4.30 -2.29
N TYR A 297 -17.78 3.47 -1.50
CA TYR A 297 -17.59 2.00 -1.58
C TYR A 297 -18.01 1.39 -2.92
N ASN A 298 -18.90 2.04 -3.67
CA ASN A 298 -19.28 1.60 -5.02
C ASN A 298 -18.34 2.15 -6.09
N THR A 299 -17.85 3.39 -5.93
CA THR A 299 -17.01 4.08 -6.91
C THR A 299 -15.54 3.62 -6.88
N TYR A 300 -14.98 3.27 -5.72
CA TYR A 300 -13.55 3.00 -5.53
C TYR A 300 -13.19 1.51 -5.69
N ASN A 301 -13.79 0.84 -6.69
CA ASN A 301 -13.67 -0.61 -6.93
C ASN A 301 -12.67 -0.97 -8.06
N ASN A 302 -11.81 -0.04 -8.46
CA ASN A 302 -10.96 -0.17 -9.66
C ASN A 302 -9.69 -1.02 -9.45
N GLY A 303 -9.86 -2.34 -9.29
CA GLY A 303 -8.82 -3.35 -9.53
C GLY A 303 -7.79 -3.56 -8.42
N LEU A 304 -7.17 -2.49 -7.89
CA LEU A 304 -6.14 -2.57 -6.83
C LEU A 304 -6.66 -3.10 -5.48
N GLY A 305 -7.98 -3.24 -5.33
CA GLY A 305 -8.66 -3.65 -4.10
C GLY A 305 -9.25 -5.06 -4.09
N LYS A 306 -9.04 -5.90 -5.13
CA LYS A 306 -9.70 -7.23 -5.28
C LYS A 306 -9.66 -8.14 -4.04
N CYS A 307 -8.60 -8.06 -3.21
CA CYS A 307 -8.49 -8.89 -2.01
C CYS A 307 -9.31 -8.35 -0.80
N ILE A 308 -9.66 -7.07 -0.82
CA ILE A 308 -10.40 -6.33 0.20
C ILE A 308 -11.91 -6.49 -0.06
N SER A 309 -12.62 -7.19 0.82
CA SER A 309 -14.09 -7.25 0.74
C SER A 309 -14.73 -6.00 1.32
N SER A 310 -15.48 -5.27 0.50
CA SER A 310 -16.27 -4.09 0.92
C SER A 310 -17.66 -4.43 1.47
N ALA A 311 -18.03 -5.72 1.56
CA ALA A 311 -19.33 -6.15 2.06
C ALA A 311 -19.29 -6.37 3.59
N PRO A 312 -20.34 -5.97 4.34
CA PRO A 312 -20.57 -6.48 5.68
C PRO A 312 -20.61 -8.02 5.67
N PRO A 313 -20.18 -8.70 6.75
CA PRO A 313 -20.22 -10.16 6.79
C PRO A 313 -21.68 -10.62 6.73
N ALA A 314 -22.03 -11.38 5.70
CA ALA A 314 -23.34 -12.00 5.63
C ALA A 314 -23.57 -12.87 6.87
N GLN A 315 -24.77 -12.77 7.47
CA GLN A 315 -25.17 -13.57 8.64
C GLN A 315 -24.44 -13.23 9.97
N ALA A 316 -23.80 -12.06 10.09
CA ALA A 316 -23.31 -11.62 11.41
C ALA A 316 -24.49 -11.50 12.41
N PRO A 317 -24.40 -12.09 13.62
CA PRO A 317 -25.45 -11.99 14.62
C PRO A 317 -25.61 -10.54 15.09
N SER A 318 -26.85 -10.11 15.31
CA SER A 318 -27.15 -8.81 15.92
C SER A 318 -27.26 -8.96 17.44
N ILE A 319 -26.71 -7.97 18.16
CA ILE A 319 -26.70 -7.94 19.63
C ILE A 319 -27.86 -7.05 20.09
N PRO A 320 -28.85 -7.55 20.85
CA PRO A 320 -29.87 -6.71 21.46
C PRO A 320 -29.23 -5.74 22.46
N SER A 321 -29.74 -4.51 22.52
CA SER A 321 -29.28 -3.48 23.47
C SER A 321 -30.43 -2.55 23.84
N ILE A 322 -30.46 -2.05 25.08
CA ILE A 322 -31.43 -1.03 25.52
C ILE A 322 -31.24 0.28 24.75
N CYS A 323 -29.98 0.63 24.50
CA CYS A 323 -29.62 1.82 23.74
C CYS A 323 -29.35 1.42 22.29
N THR A 324 -29.93 2.07 21.28
CA THR A 324 -29.52 1.82 19.87
C THR A 324 -29.01 3.03 19.15
N ASP A 325 -29.30 4.21 19.68
CA ASP A 325 -29.32 5.46 18.92
C ASP A 325 -27.95 6.17 18.99
N LEU A 326 -26.89 5.37 19.17
CA LEU A 326 -25.50 5.81 19.11
C LEU A 326 -24.93 5.47 17.73
N TYR A 327 -25.16 6.37 16.79
CA TYR A 327 -24.53 6.37 15.48
C TYR A 327 -23.14 6.99 15.58
N PHE A 328 -22.13 6.21 15.21
CA PHE A 328 -20.74 6.66 15.17
C PHE A 328 -20.39 7.11 13.76
N ASP A 329 -19.80 8.31 13.65
CA ASP A 329 -19.20 8.79 12.41
C ASP A 329 -17.88 8.04 12.10
N ASP A 330 -17.19 8.44 11.03
CA ASP A 330 -15.93 7.81 10.63
C ASP A 330 -14.77 8.07 11.63
N ASN A 331 -14.86 9.13 12.45
CA ASN A 331 -13.91 9.47 13.51
C ASN A 331 -14.20 8.72 14.82
N GLY A 332 -15.36 8.06 14.92
CA GLY A 332 -15.83 7.42 16.14
C GLY A 332 -16.41 8.41 17.16
N GLU A 333 -17.00 9.50 16.70
CA GLU A 333 -17.78 10.47 17.47
C GLU A 333 -19.27 10.28 17.20
N ILE A 334 -20.15 10.84 18.04
CA ILE A 334 -21.61 10.68 17.86
C ILE A 334 -22.07 11.61 16.74
N SER A 335 -22.80 11.07 15.76
CA SER A 335 -23.51 11.86 14.74
C SER A 335 -24.53 12.80 15.41
N GLU A 336 -24.51 14.10 15.08
CA GLU A 336 -25.28 15.14 15.80
C GLU A 336 -26.83 15.08 15.65
N GLU A 337 -27.37 14.12 14.89
CA GLU A 337 -28.81 13.96 14.65
C GLU A 337 -29.43 12.84 15.52
N GLU A 338 -29.98 13.22 16.69
CA GLU A 338 -30.87 12.44 17.59
C GLU A 338 -30.27 11.14 18.22
N ASP A 339 -30.44 10.78 19.50
CA ASP A 339 -31.32 11.22 20.59
C ASP A 339 -30.57 11.16 21.95
N GLN A 340 -30.91 12.04 22.91
CA GLN A 340 -30.23 12.16 24.23
C GLN A 340 -30.66 11.10 25.26
N GLY A 341 -31.15 9.93 24.83
CA GLY A 341 -31.52 8.81 25.71
C GLY A 341 -30.33 7.96 26.19
N CYS A 342 -29.27 7.84 25.38
CA CYS A 342 -28.13 6.97 25.66
C CYS A 342 -27.05 7.64 26.51
N THR A 343 -26.82 7.14 27.74
CA THR A 343 -25.82 7.73 28.64
C THR A 343 -24.37 7.44 28.24
N GLN A 344 -23.44 8.33 28.68
CA GLN A 344 -21.99 8.25 28.46
C GLN A 344 -21.35 6.87 28.69
N CYS A 345 -21.94 6.04 29.56
CA CYS A 345 -21.52 4.65 29.79
C CYS A 345 -21.42 3.86 28.47
N PHE A 346 -22.45 3.94 27.63
CA PHE A 346 -22.51 3.21 26.37
C PHE A 346 -21.56 3.78 25.30
N PHE A 347 -21.28 5.08 25.33
CA PHE A 347 -20.47 5.74 24.31
C PHE A 347 -19.05 5.15 24.23
N GLU A 348 -18.30 5.19 25.34
CA GLU A 348 -16.91 4.70 25.38
C GLU A 348 -16.83 3.19 25.11
N ALA A 349 -17.73 2.41 25.72
CA ALA A 349 -17.79 0.97 25.54
C ALA A 349 -18.07 0.59 24.08
N ARG A 350 -18.99 1.29 23.39
CA ARG A 350 -19.25 1.09 21.95
C ARG A 350 -18.12 1.59 21.07
N LYS A 351 -17.47 2.70 21.40
CA LYS A 351 -16.31 3.21 20.65
C LYS A 351 -15.19 2.18 20.64
N LYS A 352 -14.87 1.58 21.80
CA LYS A 352 -13.91 0.47 21.93
C LYS A 352 -14.35 -0.76 21.15
N PHE A 353 -15.58 -1.22 21.36
CA PHE A 353 -16.14 -2.41 20.70
C PHE A 353 -16.15 -2.29 19.16
N ASN A 354 -16.63 -1.16 18.63
CA ASN A 354 -16.63 -0.91 17.18
C ASN A 354 -15.20 -0.77 16.64
N ASN A 355 -14.29 -0.09 17.35
CA ASN A 355 -12.88 -0.07 16.96
C ASN A 355 -12.31 -1.49 16.86
N MET A 356 -12.58 -2.38 17.82
CA MET A 356 -12.14 -3.79 17.74
C MET A 356 -12.73 -4.52 16.53
N ARG A 357 -14.02 -4.31 16.20
CA ARG A 357 -14.62 -4.86 14.97
C ARG A 357 -13.84 -4.46 13.72
N TYR A 358 -13.41 -3.19 13.62
CA TYR A 358 -12.56 -2.73 12.52
C TYR A 358 -11.16 -3.35 12.57
N GLN A 359 -10.49 -3.36 13.73
CA GLN A 359 -9.14 -3.93 13.84
C GLN A 359 -9.08 -5.41 13.45
N PHE A 360 -10.10 -6.21 13.76
CA PHE A 360 -10.21 -7.59 13.30
C PHE A 360 -10.32 -7.70 11.77
N GLU A 361 -11.21 -6.94 11.12
CA GLU A 361 -11.33 -6.96 9.66
C GLU A 361 -10.04 -6.48 8.98
N LYS A 362 -9.38 -5.47 9.54
CA LYS A 362 -8.09 -4.98 9.08
C LYS A 362 -7.04 -6.09 9.16
N LEU A 363 -6.89 -6.73 10.32
CA LEU A 363 -5.94 -7.82 10.54
C LEU A 363 -6.17 -8.98 9.55
N ALA A 364 -7.42 -9.44 9.42
CA ALA A 364 -7.81 -10.50 8.49
C ALA A 364 -7.59 -10.14 7.02
N THR A 365 -7.91 -8.91 6.63
CA THR A 365 -7.70 -8.42 5.26
C THR A 365 -6.20 -8.32 4.93
N ILE A 366 -5.39 -7.76 5.83
CA ILE A 366 -3.93 -7.68 5.67
C ILE A 366 -3.35 -9.09 5.47
N TYR A 367 -3.66 -10.02 6.38
CA TYR A 367 -3.17 -11.40 6.29
C TYR A 367 -3.56 -12.07 4.96
N LYS A 368 -4.84 -12.03 4.60
CA LYS A 368 -5.36 -12.61 3.35
C LYS A 368 -4.71 -12.01 2.11
N CYS A 369 -4.62 -10.68 2.03
CA CYS A 369 -4.00 -9.99 0.90
C CYS A 369 -2.50 -10.35 0.79
N THR A 370 -1.75 -10.31 1.88
CA THR A 370 -0.31 -10.61 1.88
C THR A 370 -0.03 -12.08 1.59
N LYS A 371 -0.79 -13.03 2.13
CA LYS A 371 -0.64 -14.46 1.83
C LYS A 371 -0.96 -14.77 0.36
N ASN A 372 -2.01 -14.17 -0.20
CA ASN A 372 -2.31 -14.27 -1.63
C ASN A 372 -1.17 -13.75 -2.51
N PHE A 373 -0.61 -12.57 -2.18
CA PHE A 373 0.55 -12.01 -2.87
C PHE A 373 1.76 -12.95 -2.78
N SER A 374 2.11 -13.43 -1.58
CA SER A 374 3.26 -14.32 -1.38
C SER A 374 3.11 -15.63 -2.17
N ASN A 375 1.91 -16.21 -2.22
CA ASN A 375 1.62 -17.40 -3.01
C ASN A 375 1.77 -17.14 -4.52
N ALA A 376 1.26 -16.01 -5.01
CA ALA A 376 1.41 -15.61 -6.42
C ALA A 376 2.88 -15.37 -6.80
N ALA A 377 3.63 -14.68 -5.93
CA ALA A 377 5.07 -14.44 -6.11
C ALA A 377 5.89 -15.74 -6.11
N ILE A 378 5.55 -16.70 -5.25
CA ILE A 378 6.17 -18.03 -5.26
C ILE A 378 5.85 -18.78 -6.56
N SER A 379 4.58 -18.80 -7.00
CA SER A 379 4.20 -19.46 -8.27
C SER A 379 4.95 -18.86 -9.47
N PHE A 380 4.97 -17.53 -9.59
CA PHE A 380 5.67 -16.84 -10.67
C PHE A 380 7.17 -17.15 -10.70
N GLY A 381 7.84 -17.16 -9.54
CA GLY A 381 9.27 -17.49 -9.48
C GLY A 381 9.55 -18.97 -9.72
N ASP A 382 8.69 -19.88 -9.25
CA ASP A 382 8.79 -21.31 -9.54
C ASP A 382 8.64 -21.58 -11.06
N ASP A 383 7.69 -20.90 -11.73
CA ASP A 383 7.52 -20.96 -13.19
C ASP A 383 8.74 -20.39 -13.94
N VAL A 384 9.13 -19.13 -13.68
CA VAL A 384 10.23 -18.45 -14.40
C VAL A 384 11.59 -19.12 -14.17
N SER A 385 11.86 -19.60 -12.95
CA SER A 385 13.14 -20.24 -12.64
C SER A 385 13.36 -21.53 -13.43
N GLY A 386 12.27 -22.26 -13.77
CA GLY A 386 12.29 -23.45 -14.60
C GLY A 386 12.77 -23.22 -16.05
N PHE A 387 12.65 -22.00 -16.57
CA PHE A 387 13.07 -21.65 -17.93
C PHE A 387 14.51 -21.12 -18.03
N THR A 388 15.19 -20.82 -16.92
CA THR A 388 16.53 -20.21 -16.97
C THR A 388 17.62 -21.22 -17.42
N PRO A 389 18.33 -21.01 -18.56
CA PRO A 389 19.22 -22.04 -19.15
C PRO A 389 20.48 -22.39 -18.36
N SER A 390 20.69 -21.79 -17.20
CA SER A 390 21.82 -22.09 -16.31
C SER A 390 21.33 -22.16 -14.87
N GLY A 391 21.54 -23.30 -14.21
CA GLY A 391 20.96 -23.63 -12.90
C GLY A 391 21.32 -22.72 -11.73
N ALA A 392 22.17 -21.70 -11.95
CA ALA A 392 22.36 -20.59 -11.01
C ALA A 392 21.07 -19.79 -10.77
N GLY A 393 20.20 -19.64 -11.79
CA GLY A 393 18.90 -18.96 -11.66
C GLY A 393 17.98 -19.67 -10.68
N GLY A 394 17.79 -20.99 -10.85
CA GLY A 394 17.01 -21.82 -9.93
C GLY A 394 17.54 -21.83 -8.50
N LEU A 395 18.86 -21.89 -8.29
CA LEU A 395 19.45 -21.85 -6.93
C LEU A 395 19.27 -20.49 -6.24
N ALA A 396 19.39 -19.39 -6.99
CA ALA A 396 19.11 -18.05 -6.48
C ALA A 396 17.62 -17.90 -6.11
N TRP A 397 16.73 -18.36 -7.00
CA TRP A 397 15.28 -18.36 -6.75
C TRP A 397 14.91 -19.18 -5.50
N GLN A 398 15.40 -20.42 -5.35
CA GLN A 398 15.13 -21.25 -4.17
C GLN A 398 15.62 -20.62 -2.85
N THR A 399 16.60 -19.71 -2.90
CA THR A 399 17.00 -18.91 -1.73
C THR A 399 15.97 -17.83 -1.40
N GLN A 400 15.45 -17.13 -2.42
CA GLN A 400 14.40 -16.12 -2.23
C GLN A 400 13.06 -16.73 -1.83
N ARG A 401 12.69 -17.88 -2.42
CA ARG A 401 11.51 -18.67 -2.06
C ARG A 401 11.46 -18.96 -0.56
N ARG A 402 12.58 -19.42 0.03
CA ARG A 402 12.68 -19.64 1.49
C ARG A 402 12.55 -18.36 2.32
N ASN A 403 13.04 -17.22 1.81
CA ASN A 403 12.87 -15.94 2.50
C ASN A 403 11.40 -15.53 2.50
N ILE A 404 10.69 -15.70 1.38
CA ILE A 404 9.24 -15.44 1.28
C ILE A 404 8.46 -16.40 2.20
N GLU A 405 8.71 -17.70 2.13
CA GLU A 405 8.08 -18.71 3.01
C GLU A 405 8.29 -18.36 4.50
N LYS A 406 9.51 -17.95 4.87
CA LYS A 406 9.78 -17.48 6.23
C LYS A 406 8.98 -16.22 6.58
N SER A 407 8.93 -15.22 5.70
CA SER A 407 8.14 -14.00 5.94
C SER A 407 6.64 -14.29 6.09
N VAL A 408 6.11 -15.31 5.40
CA VAL A 408 4.74 -15.80 5.60
C VAL A 408 4.57 -16.46 6.98
N THR A 409 5.52 -17.29 7.42
CA THR A 409 5.51 -17.86 8.78
C THR A 409 5.60 -16.78 9.88
N ASP A 410 6.43 -15.76 9.68
CA ASP A 410 6.57 -14.64 10.63
C ASP A 410 5.27 -13.78 10.66
N LEU A 411 4.60 -13.61 9.50
CA LEU A 411 3.27 -12.98 9.39
C LEU A 411 2.18 -13.79 10.11
N GLU A 412 2.16 -15.12 9.95
CA GLU A 412 1.22 -16.01 10.63
C GLU A 412 1.34 -15.92 12.16
N GLN A 413 2.57 -15.89 12.69
CA GLN A 413 2.81 -15.69 14.12
C GLN A 413 2.37 -14.31 14.62
N ALA A 414 2.63 -13.26 13.82
CA ALA A 414 2.20 -11.90 14.13
C ALA A 414 0.66 -11.78 14.13
N TYR A 415 0.00 -12.47 13.19
CA TYR A 415 -1.46 -12.59 13.13
C TYR A 415 -2.02 -13.23 14.39
N ASP A 416 -1.56 -14.45 14.71
CA ASP A 416 -2.08 -15.23 15.84
C ASP A 416 -1.88 -14.49 17.18
N SER A 417 -0.74 -13.80 17.35
CA SER A 417 -0.47 -12.94 18.52
C SER A 417 -1.43 -11.76 18.61
N LYS A 418 -1.63 -11.01 17.53
CA LYS A 418 -2.52 -9.83 17.52
C LYS A 418 -3.99 -10.20 17.62
N TYR A 419 -4.39 -11.31 17.03
CA TYR A 419 -5.72 -11.90 17.17
C TYR A 419 -6.03 -12.22 18.65
N ALA A 420 -5.09 -12.79 19.40
CA ALA A 420 -5.26 -13.02 20.84
C ALA A 420 -5.41 -11.72 21.66
N GLU A 421 -4.60 -10.69 21.37
CA GLU A 421 -4.72 -9.36 21.99
C GLU A 421 -6.07 -8.69 21.68
N PHE A 422 -6.56 -8.81 20.44
CA PHE A 422 -7.84 -8.25 20.02
C PHE A 422 -9.03 -9.01 20.61
N LEU A 423 -8.92 -10.32 20.82
CA LEU A 423 -9.94 -11.10 21.54
C LEU A 423 -10.09 -10.62 22.99
N GLN A 424 -8.98 -10.44 23.71
CA GLN A 424 -9.04 -9.90 25.07
C GLN A 424 -9.67 -8.50 25.06
N SER A 425 -9.20 -7.63 24.16
CA SER A 425 -9.71 -6.25 24.04
C SER A 425 -11.20 -6.18 23.66
N LEU A 426 -11.69 -7.13 22.87
CA LEU A 426 -13.12 -7.29 22.55
C LEU A 426 -13.91 -7.77 23.76
N ALA A 427 -13.42 -8.79 24.49
CA ALA A 427 -14.06 -9.27 25.71
C ALA A 427 -14.16 -8.14 26.76
N ASP A 428 -13.09 -7.39 26.97
CA ASP A 428 -13.06 -6.24 27.89
C ASP A 428 -14.09 -5.17 27.51
N ALA A 429 -14.17 -4.79 26.23
CA ALA A 429 -15.17 -3.84 25.73
C ALA A 429 -16.62 -4.36 25.87
N MET A 430 -16.84 -5.67 25.71
CA MET A 430 -18.15 -6.29 25.89
C MET A 430 -18.54 -6.44 27.37
N MET A 431 -17.57 -6.58 28.27
CA MET A 431 -17.80 -6.50 29.73
C MET A 431 -18.12 -5.07 30.19
N GLU A 432 -17.50 -4.05 29.58
CA GLU A 432 -17.92 -2.66 29.80
C GLU A 432 -19.37 -2.42 29.36
N LEU A 433 -19.78 -2.95 28.19
CA LEU A 433 -21.18 -2.91 27.74
C LEU A 433 -22.11 -3.62 28.73
N ASN A 434 -21.73 -4.81 29.22
CA ASN A 434 -22.51 -5.57 30.22
C ASN A 434 -22.77 -4.76 31.50
N ILE A 435 -21.78 -4.00 31.99
CA ILE A 435 -21.93 -3.12 33.16
C ILE A 435 -22.96 -2.00 32.88
N CYS A 436 -22.95 -1.44 31.67
CA CYS A 436 -23.94 -0.44 31.28
C CYS A 436 -25.35 -1.06 31.14
N GLU A 437 -25.48 -2.19 30.46
CA GLU A 437 -26.77 -2.88 30.26
C GLU A 437 -27.41 -3.29 31.59
N ALA A 438 -26.64 -3.88 32.51
CA ALA A 438 -27.10 -4.23 33.86
C ALA A 438 -27.57 -3.00 34.66
N LYS A 439 -26.92 -1.84 34.48
CA LYS A 439 -27.32 -0.58 35.13
C LYS A 439 -28.65 -0.03 34.60
N TYR A 440 -29.01 -0.31 33.34
CA TYR A 440 -30.21 0.24 32.70
C TYR A 440 -31.37 -0.76 32.51
N GLY A 441 -31.16 -2.06 32.75
CA GLY A 441 -32.25 -3.04 32.92
C GLY A 441 -32.03 -4.44 32.35
N VAL A 442 -30.90 -4.75 31.72
CA VAL A 442 -30.59 -6.11 31.24
C VAL A 442 -29.51 -6.73 32.12
N GLU A 443 -29.93 -7.44 33.15
CA GLU A 443 -29.02 -8.32 33.91
C GLU A 443 -28.50 -9.45 33.02
N ASP A 444 -27.24 -9.84 33.26
CA ASP A 444 -26.48 -10.89 32.57
C ASP A 444 -26.44 -10.75 31.03
N TRP A 445 -26.46 -9.51 30.51
CA TRP A 445 -26.46 -9.21 29.08
C TRP A 445 -25.36 -9.91 28.28
N TYR A 446 -24.15 -10.02 28.85
CA TYR A 446 -23.05 -10.72 28.19
C TYR A 446 -23.36 -12.20 27.99
N ASP A 447 -23.75 -12.92 29.05
CA ASP A 447 -24.02 -14.36 28.97
C ASP A 447 -25.23 -14.67 28.06
N ARG A 448 -26.19 -13.74 28.00
CA ARG A 448 -27.43 -13.88 27.23
C ARG A 448 -27.27 -13.54 25.74
N PHE A 449 -26.43 -12.54 25.42
CA PHE A 449 -26.33 -11.97 24.08
C PHE A 449 -24.89 -11.75 23.62
N GLY A 450 -24.05 -11.15 24.47
CA GLY A 450 -22.66 -10.82 24.14
C GLY A 450 -21.81 -12.05 23.78
N TYR A 451 -21.93 -13.14 24.55
CA TYR A 451 -21.11 -14.34 24.38
C TYR A 451 -21.26 -14.99 23.00
N MET A 452 -22.48 -15.04 22.44
CA MET A 452 -22.71 -15.55 21.09
C MET A 452 -21.99 -14.71 20.03
N TYR A 453 -21.99 -13.38 20.18
CA TYR A 453 -21.27 -12.49 19.26
C TYR A 453 -19.75 -12.60 19.44
N PHE A 454 -19.27 -12.74 20.67
CA PHE A 454 -17.86 -12.96 20.96
C PHE A 454 -17.34 -14.24 20.30
N GLU A 455 -18.03 -15.37 20.49
CA GLU A 455 -17.65 -16.64 19.86
C GLU A 455 -17.77 -16.60 18.32
N PHE A 456 -18.76 -15.90 17.77
CA PHE A 456 -18.83 -15.64 16.32
C PHE A 456 -17.60 -14.87 15.81
N MET A 457 -17.22 -13.77 16.47
CA MET A 457 -16.06 -12.95 16.09
C MET A 457 -14.78 -13.79 16.15
N LYS A 458 -14.60 -14.54 17.24
CA LYS A 458 -13.51 -15.49 17.44
C LYS A 458 -13.45 -16.51 16.29
N GLU A 459 -14.51 -17.28 16.04
CA GLU A 459 -14.47 -18.30 14.98
C GLU A 459 -14.28 -17.70 13.58
N LYS A 460 -14.85 -16.53 13.31
CA LYS A 460 -14.75 -15.84 12.02
C LYS A 460 -13.32 -15.40 11.70
N TYR A 461 -12.60 -14.83 12.66
CA TYR A 461 -11.24 -14.32 12.45
C TYR A 461 -10.13 -15.28 12.88
N GLN A 462 -10.47 -16.44 13.43
CA GLN A 462 -9.48 -17.49 13.64
C GLN A 462 -8.90 -17.94 12.29
N ARG A 463 -7.58 -17.94 12.18
CA ARG A 463 -6.85 -18.51 11.04
C ARG A 463 -7.12 -20.01 10.98
N LYS A 464 -7.49 -20.53 9.79
CA LYS A 464 -7.91 -21.94 9.59
C LYS A 464 -6.93 -22.76 8.75
N ASP A 465 -5.82 -22.16 8.33
CA ASP A 465 -4.86 -22.66 7.34
C ASP A 465 -3.40 -22.66 7.82
#